data_AF-A0A0J1BGK4-F1
#
_entry.id   AF-A0A0J1BGK4-F1
#
_cell.length_a   1.000
_cell.length_b   1.000
_cell.length_c   1.000
_cell.angle_alpha   90.00
_cell.angle_beta   90.00
_cell.angle_gamma   90.00
#
_symmetry.space_group_name_H-M   'P 1'
#
loop_
_entity.id
_entity.type
_entity.pdbx_description
1 polymer ?
#
loop_
_entity_poly.entity_id
_entity_poly.type
_entity_poly.pdbx_seq_one_letter_code
_entity_poly.pdbx_strand_id
1 'polypeptide(L)'
;MFCLGCGPRGETIPQAVVQAVDPDHFLEESLVEPIRKEMRTLSDGSEAECYVITTKAVPPDHPLGPWAPKHVTDGEDKGGIWIKDGHVYNVSGEFVAHLDELYDDPEWNLVREDGSIKVTDTEEAFNLAARPNVDPRYENHAVECPPDVVEWKSYHNVYVIPVNPVYRSVATDFHRVGDGHSPVGVAFNGVKYDPPAPIHMIIKAHTIAPFDHSGGHVNPHAGYHYHAATGKTKEIDQADGHAALIGYALDGFGIYAHLDTDAKQPEGLDECSGHYDDVRGYHYHAGAAGDNQIIGAFRGIAGSAKVVKPE
;
A
#
# COMPACT_ATOMS: atom_id res chain seq x y z
N MET A 1 -25.43 -17.07 16.38
CA MET A 1 -25.06 -16.64 17.75
C MET A 1 -23.66 -16.08 17.65
N PHE A 2 -23.54 -14.79 17.36
CA PHE A 2 -22.24 -14.13 17.17
C PHE A 2 -21.56 -14.03 18.54
N CYS A 3 -20.38 -14.62 18.68
CA CYS A 3 -19.50 -14.37 19.81
C CYS A 3 -19.12 -12.89 19.78
N LEU A 4 -19.81 -12.08 20.60
CA LEU A 4 -19.37 -10.75 20.98
C LEU A 4 -18.04 -10.91 21.73
N GLY A 5 -16.94 -10.71 21.01
CA GLY A 5 -15.59 -10.77 21.56
C GLY A 5 -15.46 -9.84 22.77
N CYS A 6 -15.15 -10.41 23.94
CA CYS A 6 -14.93 -9.73 25.20
C CYS A 6 -13.53 -9.06 25.27
N GLY A 7 -13.17 -8.28 24.26
CA GLY A 7 -12.02 -7.37 24.34
C GLY A 7 -12.46 -6.01 24.93
N PRO A 8 -11.55 -5.25 25.57
CA PRO A 8 -11.87 -3.89 25.98
C PRO A 8 -12.28 -3.08 24.73
N ARG A 9 -13.50 -2.52 24.76
CA ARG A 9 -13.93 -1.57 23.71
C ARG A 9 -13.10 -0.31 23.90
N GLY A 10 -12.30 0.07 22.91
CA GLY A 10 -11.54 1.32 22.97
C GLY A 10 -12.47 2.50 23.21
N GLU A 11 -12.12 3.41 24.11
CA GLU A 11 -12.89 4.62 24.36
C GLU A 11 -12.47 5.70 23.37
N THR A 12 -13.40 6.56 22.97
CA THR A 12 -13.05 7.76 22.19
C THR A 12 -12.46 8.80 23.13
N ILE A 13 -11.22 9.22 22.85
CA ILE A 13 -10.55 10.28 23.62
C ILE A 13 -10.63 11.57 22.81
N PRO A 14 -11.27 12.62 23.34
CA PRO A 14 -11.29 13.92 22.68
C PRO A 14 -9.88 14.46 22.46
N GLN A 15 -9.60 14.91 21.24
CA GLN A 15 -8.38 15.60 20.88
C GLN A 15 -8.65 17.10 20.81
N ALA A 16 -7.71 17.94 21.25
CA ALA A 16 -7.87 19.39 21.19
C ALA A 16 -7.85 19.92 19.75
N VAL A 17 -7.12 19.22 18.87
CA VAL A 17 -7.03 19.49 17.44
C VAL A 17 -7.34 18.21 16.68
N VAL A 18 -8.21 18.32 15.68
CA VAL A 18 -8.53 17.25 14.74
C VAL A 18 -8.61 17.88 13.36
N GLN A 19 -7.84 17.36 12.41
CA GLN A 19 -7.94 17.75 11.01
C GLN A 19 -9.00 16.91 10.32
N ALA A 20 -9.99 17.57 9.72
CA ALA A 20 -10.96 16.90 8.87
C ALA A 20 -10.29 16.45 7.56
N VAL A 21 -10.81 15.38 6.97
CA VAL A 21 -10.42 14.98 5.62
C VAL A 21 -10.77 16.10 4.64
N ASP A 22 -9.80 16.48 3.82
CA ASP A 22 -9.98 17.44 2.73
C ASP A 22 -10.07 16.69 1.39
N PRO A 23 -11.27 16.62 0.77
CA PRO A 23 -11.46 15.92 -0.50
C PRO A 23 -10.75 16.62 -1.68
N ASP A 24 -10.39 17.90 -1.56
CA ASP A 24 -9.77 18.66 -2.65
C ASP A 24 -8.28 18.28 -2.83
N HIS A 25 -7.70 17.53 -1.90
CA HIS A 25 -6.37 16.98 -2.05
C HIS A 25 -6.29 15.86 -3.09
N PHE A 26 -7.39 15.19 -3.44
CA PHE A 26 -7.36 14.15 -4.47
C PHE A 26 -7.11 14.72 -5.87
N LEU A 27 -6.40 13.96 -6.72
CA LEU A 27 -6.28 14.28 -8.13
C LEU A 27 -7.63 14.08 -8.82
N GLU A 28 -8.19 15.15 -9.37
CA GLU A 28 -9.48 15.10 -10.09
C GLU A 28 -9.46 14.04 -11.21
N GLU A 29 -8.34 13.91 -11.93
CA GLU A 29 -8.16 12.92 -12.99
C GLU A 29 -8.23 11.46 -12.52
N SER A 30 -7.97 11.21 -11.23
CA SER A 30 -8.08 9.88 -10.63
C SER A 30 -9.52 9.50 -10.28
N LEU A 31 -10.42 10.47 -10.16
CA LEU A 31 -11.80 10.26 -9.76
C LEU A 31 -12.64 9.72 -10.94
N VAL A 32 -13.56 8.80 -10.62
CA VAL A 32 -14.57 8.29 -11.57
C VAL A 32 -15.82 9.17 -11.54
N GLU A 33 -16.09 9.77 -10.38
CA GLU A 33 -17.24 10.63 -10.11
C GLU A 33 -16.85 11.63 -8.99
N PRO A 34 -17.56 12.76 -8.87
CA PRO A 34 -17.32 13.70 -7.78
C PRO A 34 -17.44 13.02 -6.41
N ILE A 35 -16.56 13.39 -5.47
CA ILE A 35 -16.58 12.87 -4.10
C ILE A 35 -17.90 13.26 -3.43
N ARG A 36 -18.58 12.28 -2.86
CA ARG A 36 -19.87 12.46 -2.18
C ARG A 36 -19.70 12.42 -0.68
N LYS A 37 -20.58 13.09 0.05
CA LYS A 37 -20.62 13.13 1.50
C LYS A 37 -21.93 12.51 1.98
N GLU A 38 -21.85 11.44 2.75
CA GLU A 38 -23.00 10.61 3.10
C GLU A 38 -22.84 10.02 4.51
N MET A 39 -23.95 9.77 5.21
CA MET A 39 -23.92 8.99 6.46
C MET A 39 -23.62 7.52 6.14
N ARG A 40 -22.58 6.96 6.77
CA ARG A 40 -22.15 5.58 6.59
C ARG A 40 -21.86 4.91 7.92
N THR A 41 -21.97 3.58 7.93
CA THR A 41 -21.59 2.75 9.08
C THR A 41 -20.08 2.50 9.05
N LEU A 42 -19.42 2.73 10.18
CA LEU A 42 -18.00 2.47 10.38
C LEU A 42 -17.76 1.06 10.94
N SER A 43 -16.49 0.66 11.03
CA SER A 43 -16.04 -0.67 11.44
C SER A 43 -16.52 -1.14 12.82
N ASP A 44 -16.86 -0.24 13.74
CA ASP A 44 -17.41 -0.59 15.06
C ASP A 44 -18.95 -0.58 15.13
N GLY A 45 -19.61 -0.32 14.00
CA GLY A 45 -21.07 -0.24 13.87
C GLY A 45 -21.65 1.14 14.16
N SER A 46 -20.85 2.12 14.56
CA SER A 46 -21.29 3.52 14.66
C SER A 46 -21.59 4.12 13.28
N GLU A 47 -22.39 5.18 13.25
CA GLU A 47 -22.66 5.96 12.03
C GLU A 47 -21.89 7.29 12.09
N ALA A 48 -21.29 7.68 10.97
CA ALA A 48 -20.61 8.96 10.82
C ALA A 48 -20.82 9.54 9.42
N GLU A 49 -20.69 10.86 9.30
CA GLU A 49 -20.58 11.51 8.00
C GLU A 49 -19.24 11.11 7.37
N CYS A 50 -19.28 10.54 6.17
CA CYS A 50 -18.12 10.02 5.47
C CYS A 50 -18.06 10.58 4.05
N TYR A 51 -16.85 10.71 3.52
CA TYR A 51 -16.63 10.83 2.10
C TYR A 51 -16.70 9.46 1.43
N VAL A 52 -17.42 9.39 0.32
CA VAL A 52 -17.44 8.27 -0.61
C VAL A 52 -16.63 8.69 -1.82
N ILE A 53 -15.48 8.03 -2.00
CA ILE A 53 -14.47 8.39 -3.00
C ILE A 53 -14.34 7.21 -3.95
N THR A 54 -14.71 7.41 -5.22
CA THR A 54 -14.58 6.39 -6.27
C THR A 54 -13.46 6.78 -7.22
N THR A 55 -12.40 5.97 -7.26
CA THR A 55 -11.18 6.24 -8.05
C THR A 55 -10.92 5.16 -9.09
N LYS A 56 -10.19 5.53 -10.14
CA LYS A 56 -9.66 4.60 -11.14
C LYS A 56 -8.56 3.74 -10.51
N ALA A 57 -8.37 2.52 -11.01
CA ALA A 57 -7.25 1.66 -10.59
C ALA A 57 -5.88 2.11 -11.12
N VAL A 58 -5.84 2.91 -12.18
CA VAL A 58 -4.60 3.43 -12.77
C VAL A 58 -4.36 4.87 -12.28
N PRO A 59 -3.26 5.14 -11.57
CA PRO A 59 -2.91 6.49 -11.15
C PRO A 59 -2.55 7.37 -12.36
N PRO A 60 -2.88 8.67 -12.35
CA PRO A 60 -2.55 9.59 -13.45
C PRO A 60 -1.15 10.21 -13.35
N ASP A 61 -0.48 10.12 -12.19
CA ASP A 61 0.69 10.94 -11.85
C ASP A 61 2.04 10.23 -12.00
N HIS A 62 2.07 8.94 -12.31
CA HIS A 62 3.31 8.23 -12.62
C HIS A 62 3.09 7.02 -13.54
N PRO A 63 4.13 6.60 -14.30
CA PRO A 63 4.08 5.34 -15.05
C PRO A 63 4.07 4.15 -14.09
N LEU A 64 3.50 3.04 -14.54
CA LEU A 64 3.49 1.76 -13.82
C LEU A 64 4.60 0.86 -14.30
N GLY A 65 5.25 0.18 -13.36
CA GLY A 65 6.44 -0.61 -13.67
C GLY A 65 7.62 0.26 -14.12
N PRO A 66 8.69 -0.35 -14.64
CA PRO A 66 8.88 -1.80 -14.73
C PRO A 66 8.99 -2.47 -13.35
N TRP A 67 8.76 -3.79 -13.29
CA TRP A 67 8.89 -4.58 -12.05
C TRP A 67 10.05 -5.57 -12.14
N ALA A 68 10.02 -6.51 -13.08
CA ALA A 68 11.05 -7.53 -13.22
C ALA A 68 11.93 -7.34 -14.48
N PRO A 69 13.27 -7.37 -14.35
CA PRO A 69 14.18 -7.45 -15.50
C PRO A 69 14.02 -8.79 -16.23
N LYS A 70 14.40 -8.84 -17.52
CA LYS A 70 14.22 -10.03 -18.37
C LYS A 70 15.52 -10.79 -18.64
N HIS A 71 16.67 -10.17 -18.39
CA HIS A 71 17.98 -10.75 -18.61
C HIS A 71 18.99 -10.29 -17.55
N VAL A 72 20.00 -11.10 -17.24
CA VAL A 72 21.03 -10.77 -16.22
C VAL A 72 21.85 -9.52 -16.54
N THR A 73 21.85 -9.08 -17.79
CA THR A 73 22.53 -7.85 -18.23
C THR A 73 21.64 -6.62 -18.21
N ASP A 74 20.36 -6.76 -17.83
CA ASP A 74 19.44 -5.64 -17.72
C ASP A 74 19.83 -4.77 -16.52
N GLY A 75 19.86 -3.46 -16.74
CA GLY A 75 20.14 -2.47 -15.70
C GLY A 75 18.93 -2.25 -14.79
N GLU A 76 19.13 -1.41 -13.77
CA GLU A 76 18.10 -1.01 -12.82
C GLU A 76 16.89 -0.34 -13.48
N ASP A 77 17.06 0.26 -14.66
CA ASP A 77 15.96 0.88 -15.43
C ASP A 77 14.97 -0.12 -16.04
N LYS A 78 15.25 -1.43 -15.93
CA LYS A 78 14.40 -2.51 -16.42
C LYS A 78 13.68 -3.28 -15.32
N GLY A 79 13.96 -2.98 -14.07
CA GLY A 79 13.22 -3.50 -12.93
C GLY A 79 12.77 -2.37 -12.01
N GLY A 80 12.07 -2.75 -10.96
CA GLY A 80 11.66 -1.82 -9.94
C GLY A 80 12.56 -1.92 -8.70
N ILE A 81 11.93 -2.03 -7.53
CA ILE A 81 12.58 -2.18 -6.25
C ILE A 81 12.13 -3.46 -5.54
N TRP A 82 13.02 -4.01 -4.73
CA TRP A 82 12.73 -5.09 -3.80
C TRP A 82 13.14 -4.69 -2.39
N ILE A 83 12.42 -5.22 -1.40
CA ILE A 83 12.59 -4.82 -0.01
C ILE A 83 13.01 -6.03 0.82
N LYS A 84 14.04 -5.85 1.65
CA LYS A 84 14.49 -6.86 2.60
C LYS A 84 15.14 -6.19 3.82
N ASP A 85 14.69 -6.55 5.01
CA ASP A 85 15.26 -6.14 6.30
C ASP A 85 15.51 -4.62 6.41
N GLY A 86 14.50 -3.79 6.08
CA GLY A 86 14.61 -2.33 6.13
C GLY A 86 15.34 -1.70 4.93
N HIS A 87 15.89 -2.50 4.02
CA HIS A 87 16.65 -2.02 2.86
C HIS A 87 15.82 -2.09 1.58
N VAL A 88 16.02 -1.09 0.72
CA VAL A 88 15.48 -1.03 -0.64
C VAL A 88 16.60 -1.35 -1.63
N TYR A 89 16.38 -2.35 -2.48
CA TYR A 89 17.30 -2.77 -3.53
C TYR A 89 16.69 -2.41 -4.89
N ASN A 90 17.49 -1.87 -5.81
CA ASN A 90 17.09 -1.78 -7.20
C ASN A 90 17.18 -3.18 -7.84
N VAL A 91 16.13 -3.59 -8.54
CA VAL A 91 16.05 -4.93 -9.14
C VAL A 91 16.66 -4.89 -10.53
N SER A 92 17.99 -4.97 -10.60
CA SER A 92 18.70 -5.23 -11.86
C SER A 92 18.72 -6.73 -12.20
N GLY A 93 19.12 -7.06 -13.43
CA GLY A 93 19.36 -8.45 -13.82
C GLY A 93 20.46 -9.12 -12.99
N GLU A 94 21.51 -8.37 -12.65
CA GLU A 94 22.58 -8.81 -11.75
C GLU A 94 22.04 -9.08 -10.35
N PHE A 95 21.20 -8.20 -9.80
CA PHE A 95 20.55 -8.42 -8.51
C PHE A 95 19.77 -9.74 -8.48
N VAL A 96 19.00 -10.04 -9.53
CA VAL A 96 18.24 -11.30 -9.64
C VAL A 96 19.16 -12.52 -9.74
N ALA A 97 20.33 -12.38 -10.36
CA ALA A 97 21.31 -13.46 -10.49
C ALA A 97 22.02 -13.81 -9.17
N HIS A 98 22.01 -12.90 -8.19
CA HIS A 98 22.68 -13.05 -6.88
C HIS A 98 21.69 -13.17 -5.70
N LEU A 99 20.44 -13.59 -5.96
CA LEU A 99 19.45 -13.80 -4.90
C LEU A 99 19.83 -14.96 -3.96
N ASP A 100 20.53 -15.97 -4.46
CA ASP A 100 21.10 -17.06 -3.67
C ASP A 100 22.09 -16.54 -2.62
N GLU A 101 22.95 -15.59 -3.00
CA GLU A 101 23.87 -14.91 -2.08
C GLU A 101 23.13 -14.01 -1.08
N LEU A 102 22.11 -13.27 -1.54
CA LEU A 102 21.31 -12.40 -0.68
C LEU A 102 20.55 -13.17 0.41
N TYR A 103 20.10 -14.39 0.10
CA TYR A 103 19.32 -15.23 1.00
C TYR A 103 20.12 -16.37 1.65
N ASP A 104 21.41 -16.53 1.32
CA ASP A 104 22.26 -17.66 1.74
C ASP A 104 21.59 -19.02 1.46
N ASP A 105 21.02 -19.15 0.26
CA ASP A 105 20.25 -20.32 -0.14
C ASP A 105 20.45 -20.63 -1.65
N PRO A 106 21.20 -21.70 -1.99
CA PRO A 106 21.52 -22.04 -3.38
C PRO A 106 20.32 -22.55 -4.19
N GLU A 107 19.16 -22.77 -3.57
CA GLU A 107 17.94 -23.16 -4.28
C GLU A 107 17.29 -21.97 -5.03
N TRP A 108 17.72 -20.73 -4.76
CA TRP A 108 17.37 -19.56 -5.56
C TRP A 108 18.02 -19.64 -6.95
N ASN A 109 17.20 -19.85 -7.98
CA ASN A 109 17.65 -20.02 -9.35
C ASN A 109 16.62 -19.50 -10.35
N LEU A 110 16.51 -18.17 -10.44
CA LEU A 110 15.59 -17.49 -11.36
C LEU A 110 16.17 -17.33 -12.77
N VAL A 111 17.45 -17.62 -12.96
CA VAL A 111 18.18 -17.40 -14.22
C VAL A 111 18.25 -18.70 -15.03
N ARG A 112 18.00 -18.62 -16.34
CA ARG A 112 18.19 -19.73 -17.27
C ARG A 112 19.62 -19.78 -17.79
N GLU A 113 20.02 -20.90 -18.39
CA GLU A 113 21.39 -21.10 -18.91
C GLU A 113 21.81 -20.04 -19.94
N ASP A 114 20.85 -19.45 -20.66
CA ASP A 114 21.10 -18.39 -21.66
C ASP A 114 21.19 -16.98 -21.07
N GLY A 115 21.03 -16.83 -19.75
CA GLY A 115 21.02 -15.55 -19.05
C GLY A 115 19.64 -14.88 -18.96
N SER A 116 18.59 -15.45 -19.55
CA SER A 116 17.22 -14.93 -19.40
C SER A 116 16.67 -15.21 -18.00
N ILE A 117 15.87 -14.29 -17.48
CA ILE A 117 15.21 -14.42 -16.19
C ILE A 117 13.83 -15.08 -16.37
N LYS A 118 13.49 -15.99 -15.46
CA LYS A 118 12.18 -16.62 -15.36
C LYS A 118 11.17 -15.60 -14.86
N VAL A 119 10.48 -14.92 -15.76
CA VAL A 119 9.40 -13.96 -15.44
C VAL A 119 8.03 -14.56 -15.72
N THR A 120 7.00 -14.07 -15.04
CA THR A 120 5.60 -14.38 -15.42
C THR A 120 5.17 -13.52 -16.60
N ASP A 121 5.19 -14.09 -17.81
CA ASP A 121 4.94 -13.39 -19.08
C ASP A 121 3.59 -13.72 -19.72
N THR A 122 2.75 -14.49 -19.03
CA THR A 122 1.38 -14.83 -19.45
C THR A 122 0.41 -14.57 -18.31
N GLU A 123 -0.86 -14.34 -18.65
CA GLU A 123 -1.92 -14.19 -17.65
C GLU A 123 -2.01 -15.38 -16.70
N GLU A 124 -1.91 -16.61 -17.21
CA GLU A 124 -1.92 -17.81 -16.36
C GLU A 124 -0.74 -17.79 -15.37
N ALA A 125 0.47 -17.49 -15.84
CA ALA A 125 1.64 -17.44 -14.97
C ALA A 125 1.49 -16.37 -13.89
N PHE A 126 1.05 -15.18 -14.27
CA PHE A 126 0.80 -14.09 -13.33
C PHE A 126 -0.26 -14.47 -12.30
N ASN A 127 -1.40 -15.00 -12.71
CA ASN A 127 -2.50 -15.38 -11.81
C ASN A 127 -2.13 -16.48 -10.81
N LEU A 128 -1.16 -17.32 -11.18
CA LEU A 128 -0.72 -18.45 -10.36
C LEU A 128 0.50 -18.13 -9.47
N ALA A 129 1.27 -17.10 -9.80
CA ALA A 129 2.41 -16.64 -9.00
C ALA A 129 2.09 -15.43 -8.11
N ALA A 130 1.24 -14.49 -8.56
CA ALA A 130 0.89 -13.26 -7.84
C ALA A 130 -0.18 -13.48 -6.76
N ARG A 131 0.03 -14.48 -5.90
CA ARG A 131 -0.87 -14.86 -4.80
C ARG A 131 -0.08 -15.44 -3.61
N PRO A 132 -0.61 -15.38 -2.38
CA PRO A 132 0.10 -15.87 -1.20
C PRO A 132 0.52 -17.35 -1.25
N ASN A 133 -0.26 -18.20 -1.95
CA ASN A 133 0.05 -19.60 -2.17
C ASN A 133 0.51 -19.80 -3.62
N VAL A 134 1.76 -19.44 -3.91
CA VAL A 134 2.38 -19.56 -5.23
C VAL A 134 2.21 -20.98 -5.77
N ASP A 135 1.76 -21.13 -7.02
CA ASP A 135 1.74 -22.45 -7.68
C ASP A 135 3.18 -22.97 -7.83
N PRO A 136 3.47 -24.22 -7.43
CA PRO A 136 4.84 -24.76 -7.48
C PRO A 136 5.51 -24.68 -8.86
N ARG A 137 4.73 -24.58 -9.96
CA ARG A 137 5.28 -24.35 -11.31
C ARG A 137 6.02 -23.03 -11.45
N TYR A 138 5.69 -22.04 -10.62
CA TYR A 138 6.28 -20.69 -10.64
C TYR A 138 7.14 -20.40 -9.41
N GLU A 139 7.54 -21.42 -8.66
CA GLU A 139 8.73 -21.32 -7.81
C GLU A 139 9.92 -20.86 -8.66
N ASN A 140 10.84 -20.10 -8.08
CA ASN A 140 11.99 -19.56 -8.83
C ASN A 140 11.59 -18.70 -10.04
N HIS A 141 10.59 -17.84 -9.88
CA HIS A 141 10.23 -16.82 -10.87
C HIS A 141 10.23 -15.41 -10.26
N ALA A 142 10.49 -14.41 -11.10
CA ALA A 142 10.17 -13.02 -10.80
C ALA A 142 8.75 -12.72 -11.30
N VAL A 143 7.88 -12.22 -10.42
CA VAL A 143 6.51 -11.84 -10.78
C VAL A 143 6.54 -10.51 -11.53
N GLU A 144 6.02 -10.54 -12.74
CA GLU A 144 5.79 -9.41 -13.64
C GLU A 144 4.30 -9.42 -14.00
N CYS A 145 3.65 -8.25 -14.02
CA CYS A 145 2.30 -8.15 -14.60
C CYS A 145 2.43 -8.04 -16.13
N PRO A 146 1.98 -9.05 -16.90
CA PRO A 146 2.11 -8.99 -18.36
C PRO A 146 1.30 -7.84 -18.96
N PRO A 147 1.76 -7.25 -20.08
CA PRO A 147 1.12 -6.08 -20.69
C PRO A 147 -0.28 -6.36 -21.25
N ASP A 148 -0.61 -7.62 -21.54
CA ASP A 148 -1.91 -8.11 -21.99
C ASP A 148 -2.91 -8.34 -20.84
N VAL A 149 -2.44 -8.42 -19.59
CA VAL A 149 -3.30 -8.44 -18.39
C VAL A 149 -3.76 -7.01 -18.10
N VAL A 150 -4.79 -6.58 -18.83
CA VAL A 150 -5.30 -5.19 -18.79
C VAL A 150 -6.62 -5.04 -18.04
N GLU A 151 -7.29 -6.14 -17.71
CA GLU A 151 -8.63 -6.13 -17.08
C GLU A 151 -8.66 -5.30 -15.81
N TRP A 152 -7.63 -5.39 -14.98
CA TRP A 152 -7.54 -4.64 -13.72
C TRP A 152 -7.51 -3.12 -13.93
N LYS A 153 -7.14 -2.63 -15.12
CA LYS A 153 -7.11 -1.19 -15.43
C LYS A 153 -8.50 -0.57 -15.49
N SER A 154 -9.54 -1.38 -15.70
CA SER A 154 -10.93 -0.92 -15.65
C SER A 154 -11.51 -0.95 -14.24
N TYR A 155 -10.80 -1.54 -13.27
CA TYR A 155 -11.32 -1.62 -11.90
C TYR A 155 -11.44 -0.23 -11.30
N HIS A 156 -12.41 -0.08 -10.41
CA HIS A 156 -12.56 1.11 -9.58
C HIS A 156 -12.33 0.75 -8.11
N ASN A 157 -11.72 1.65 -7.35
CA ASN A 157 -11.66 1.55 -5.89
C ASN A 157 -12.72 2.47 -5.30
N VAL A 158 -13.50 1.97 -4.36
CA VAL A 158 -14.49 2.75 -3.62
C VAL A 158 -14.07 2.80 -2.16
N TYR A 159 -13.79 4.00 -1.66
CA TYR A 159 -13.43 4.25 -0.28
C TYR A 159 -14.56 4.95 0.45
N VAL A 160 -14.77 4.59 1.71
CA VAL A 160 -15.59 5.28 2.69
C VAL A 160 -14.66 5.71 3.80
N ILE A 161 -14.46 7.02 3.97
CA ILE A 161 -13.55 7.58 4.96
C ILE A 161 -14.33 8.60 5.81
N PRO A 162 -14.30 8.53 7.16
CA PRO A 162 -15.00 9.49 8.01
C PRO A 162 -14.46 10.90 7.77
N VAL A 163 -15.37 11.89 7.67
CA VAL A 163 -15.00 13.30 7.45
C VAL A 163 -14.17 13.83 8.62
N ASN A 164 -14.60 13.49 9.85
CA ASN A 164 -13.92 13.89 11.08
C ASN A 164 -13.43 12.62 11.80
N PRO A 165 -12.13 12.30 11.74
CA PRO A 165 -11.61 11.14 12.43
C PRO A 165 -11.75 11.29 13.95
N VAL A 166 -11.92 10.17 14.65
CA VAL A 166 -12.02 10.14 16.12
C VAL A 166 -10.93 9.27 16.69
N TYR A 167 -10.20 9.77 17.69
CA TYR A 167 -9.09 9.02 18.30
C TYR A 167 -9.61 8.01 19.33
N ARG A 168 -9.10 6.78 19.28
CA ARG A 168 -9.45 5.65 20.15
C ARG A 168 -8.29 5.30 21.07
N SER A 169 -8.62 4.99 22.32
CA SER A 169 -7.63 4.58 23.34
C SER A 169 -6.95 3.24 23.04
N VAL A 170 -7.48 2.45 22.11
CA VAL A 170 -6.97 1.14 21.71
C VAL A 170 -6.78 1.12 20.21
N ALA A 171 -5.61 0.68 19.76
CA ALA A 171 -5.31 0.47 18.35
C ALA A 171 -6.19 -0.64 17.74
N THR A 172 -6.61 -0.43 16.50
CA THR A 172 -7.40 -1.39 15.70
C THR A 172 -6.53 -1.95 14.59
N ASP A 173 -6.32 -3.26 14.64
CA ASP A 173 -5.65 -4.04 13.59
C ASP A 173 -6.46 -3.99 12.29
N PHE A 174 -5.80 -3.70 11.16
CA PHE A 174 -6.44 -3.62 9.84
C PHE A 174 -7.08 -4.95 9.41
N HIS A 175 -6.55 -6.09 9.84
CA HIS A 175 -7.11 -7.42 9.57
C HIS A 175 -8.44 -7.68 10.30
N ARG A 176 -8.85 -6.79 11.22
CA ARG A 176 -10.14 -6.83 11.88
C ARG A 176 -11.18 -5.90 11.24
N VAL A 177 -10.79 -5.16 10.21
CA VAL A 177 -11.66 -4.26 9.44
C VAL A 177 -12.10 -4.95 8.15
N GLY A 178 -13.40 -4.83 7.83
CA GLY A 178 -13.98 -5.44 6.64
C GLY A 178 -13.84 -6.97 6.61
N ASP A 179 -13.30 -7.49 5.51
CA ASP A 179 -13.03 -8.91 5.30
C ASP A 179 -11.58 -9.32 5.66
N GLY A 180 -10.86 -8.46 6.38
CA GLY A 180 -9.47 -8.66 6.78
C GLY A 180 -8.43 -8.34 5.70
N HIS A 181 -8.86 -7.88 4.53
CA HIS A 181 -8.01 -7.48 3.40
C HIS A 181 -8.22 -6.00 3.05
N SER A 182 -8.70 -5.21 4.02
CA SER A 182 -8.88 -3.78 3.82
C SER A 182 -7.54 -3.07 3.67
N PRO A 183 -7.41 -2.08 2.77
CA PRO A 183 -6.24 -1.22 2.71
C PRO A 183 -6.07 -0.47 4.03
N VAL A 184 -4.86 -0.01 4.32
CA VAL A 184 -4.63 0.92 5.43
C VAL A 184 -5.10 2.33 5.09
N GLY A 185 -5.11 2.70 3.80
CA GLY A 185 -5.50 4.03 3.37
C GLY A 185 -5.50 4.21 1.87
N VAL A 186 -5.51 5.46 1.44
CA VAL A 186 -5.54 5.86 0.04
C VAL A 186 -4.60 7.04 -0.20
N ALA A 187 -3.79 6.94 -1.26
CA ALA A 187 -2.95 8.02 -1.76
C ALA A 187 -3.79 9.06 -2.51
N PHE A 188 -3.31 10.29 -2.64
CA PHE A 188 -4.06 11.35 -3.33
C PHE A 188 -4.29 11.13 -4.82
N ASN A 189 -3.57 10.20 -5.43
CA ASN A 189 -3.82 9.75 -6.80
C ASN A 189 -4.86 8.61 -6.90
N GLY A 190 -5.49 8.25 -5.77
CA GLY A 190 -6.60 7.31 -5.69
C GLY A 190 -6.22 5.84 -5.53
N VAL A 191 -4.93 5.51 -5.54
CA VAL A 191 -4.43 4.15 -5.35
C VAL A 191 -4.38 3.78 -3.87
N LYS A 192 -4.63 2.51 -3.57
CA LYS A 192 -4.64 1.96 -2.21
C LYS A 192 -3.23 1.94 -1.61
N TYR A 193 -3.13 2.29 -0.34
CA TYR A 193 -2.05 1.82 0.52
C TYR A 193 -2.52 0.54 1.18
N ASP A 194 -1.96 -0.60 0.78
CA ASP A 194 -2.28 -1.90 1.38
C ASP A 194 -1.38 -2.17 2.60
N PRO A 195 -1.78 -3.10 3.50
CA PRO A 195 -0.91 -3.58 4.57
C PRO A 195 0.41 -4.17 4.04
N PRO A 196 1.39 -4.48 4.91
CA PRO A 196 2.65 -5.10 4.50
C PRO A 196 2.46 -6.25 3.52
N ALA A 197 3.23 -6.25 2.42
CA ALA A 197 3.24 -7.37 1.49
C ALA A 197 3.68 -8.64 2.23
N PRO A 198 3.15 -9.83 1.89
CA PRO A 198 3.54 -11.08 2.53
C PRO A 198 4.90 -11.57 2.01
N ILE A 199 5.96 -10.76 2.17
CA ILE A 199 7.33 -11.02 1.67
C ILE A 199 7.83 -12.38 2.15
N HIS A 200 7.54 -12.78 3.39
CA HIS A 200 7.91 -14.09 3.91
C HIS A 200 7.31 -15.27 3.11
N MET A 201 6.09 -15.13 2.58
CA MET A 201 5.47 -16.15 1.73
C MET A 201 6.08 -16.16 0.33
N ILE A 202 6.44 -14.98 -0.18
CA ILE A 202 7.08 -14.80 -1.49
C ILE A 202 8.47 -15.45 -1.49
N ILE A 203 9.28 -15.15 -0.48
CA ILE A 203 10.61 -15.74 -0.27
C ILE A 203 10.53 -17.26 -0.10
N LYS A 204 9.51 -17.79 0.59
CA LYS A 204 9.34 -19.23 0.79
C LYS A 204 9.17 -20.02 -0.52
N ALA A 205 8.67 -19.37 -1.58
CA ALA A 205 8.54 -19.97 -2.91
C ALA A 205 9.74 -19.70 -3.83
N HIS A 206 10.84 -19.13 -3.29
CA HIS A 206 11.98 -18.66 -4.08
C HIS A 206 11.55 -17.68 -5.19
N THR A 207 10.52 -16.90 -4.92
CA THR A 207 9.93 -15.94 -5.85
C THR A 207 10.31 -14.53 -5.39
N ILE A 208 10.39 -13.58 -6.31
CA ILE A 208 10.32 -12.14 -6.00
C ILE A 208 9.10 -11.54 -6.68
N ALA A 209 8.47 -10.55 -6.06
CA ALA A 209 7.40 -9.77 -6.68
C ALA A 209 7.74 -8.28 -6.55
N PRO A 210 8.68 -7.78 -7.38
CA PRO A 210 9.18 -6.42 -7.26
C PRO A 210 8.05 -5.38 -7.24
N PHE A 211 8.23 -4.35 -6.43
CA PHE A 211 7.44 -3.14 -6.55
C PHE A 211 8.05 -2.28 -7.65
N ASP A 212 7.27 -1.43 -8.31
CA ASP A 212 7.86 -0.39 -9.14
C ASP A 212 8.51 0.68 -8.27
N HIS A 213 9.18 1.65 -8.89
CA HIS A 213 9.83 2.72 -8.14
C HIS A 213 8.86 3.67 -7.42
N SER A 214 7.56 3.56 -7.66
CA SER A 214 6.54 4.28 -6.89
C SER A 214 6.13 3.51 -5.62
N GLY A 215 6.60 2.26 -5.46
CA GLY A 215 6.35 1.42 -4.27
C GLY A 215 5.13 0.53 -4.42
N GLY A 216 4.65 0.31 -5.66
CA GLY A 216 3.45 -0.49 -5.93
C GLY A 216 3.64 -1.59 -6.97
N HIS A 217 2.72 -2.54 -6.95
CA HIS A 217 2.67 -3.65 -7.91
C HIS A 217 1.23 -4.07 -8.19
N VAL A 218 1.04 -4.99 -9.12
CA VAL A 218 -0.28 -5.48 -9.52
C VAL A 218 -0.47 -6.90 -8.99
N ASN A 219 -1.67 -7.20 -8.50
CA ASN A 219 -2.11 -8.59 -8.35
C ASN A 219 -3.52 -8.79 -8.96
N PRO A 220 -3.94 -10.03 -9.25
CA PRO A 220 -5.22 -10.33 -9.93
C PRO A 220 -6.47 -9.94 -9.13
N HIS A 221 -6.35 -9.80 -7.81
CA HIS A 221 -7.47 -9.54 -6.91
C HIS A 221 -7.72 -8.03 -6.74
N ALA A 222 -6.64 -7.28 -6.51
CA ALA A 222 -6.65 -5.90 -6.08
C ALA A 222 -6.35 -4.90 -7.19
N GLY A 223 -5.74 -5.33 -8.31
CA GLY A 223 -5.13 -4.44 -9.29
C GLY A 223 -3.84 -3.82 -8.77
N TYR A 224 -3.50 -2.61 -9.24
CA TYR A 224 -2.34 -1.86 -8.77
C TYR A 224 -2.57 -1.29 -7.36
N HIS A 225 -1.59 -1.45 -6.47
CA HIS A 225 -1.63 -1.00 -5.07
C HIS A 225 -0.21 -0.78 -4.52
N TYR A 226 -0.08 0.10 -3.52
CA TYR A 226 1.19 0.41 -2.88
C TYR A 226 1.40 -0.40 -1.59
N HIS A 227 2.65 -0.77 -1.34
CA HIS A 227 3.14 -1.26 -0.05
C HIS A 227 4.19 -0.34 0.58
N ALA A 228 4.71 0.62 -0.18
CA ALA A 228 5.70 1.59 0.27
C ALA A 228 5.39 2.99 -0.28
N ALA A 229 5.66 4.03 0.52
CA ALA A 229 5.63 5.42 0.07
C ALA A 229 7.07 5.84 -0.32
N THR A 230 7.24 6.30 -1.56
CA THR A 230 8.57 6.54 -2.17
C THR A 230 8.80 7.99 -2.59
N GLY A 231 7.84 8.89 -2.32
CA GLY A 231 7.88 10.28 -2.77
C GLY A 231 7.57 10.48 -4.26
N LYS A 232 6.94 9.49 -4.92
CA LYS A 232 6.55 9.57 -6.35
C LYS A 232 5.07 9.79 -6.61
N THR A 233 4.25 9.81 -5.57
CA THR A 233 2.81 10.12 -5.65
C THR A 233 2.59 11.59 -5.30
N LYS A 234 1.41 12.14 -5.62
CA LYS A 234 1.04 13.49 -5.16
C LYS A 234 1.27 13.67 -3.65
N GLU A 235 1.96 14.75 -3.30
CA GLU A 235 2.22 15.19 -1.93
C GLU A 235 1.66 16.61 -1.73
N ILE A 236 1.28 16.93 -0.50
CA ILE A 236 0.85 18.27 -0.07
C ILE A 236 1.86 18.80 0.94
N ASP A 237 2.68 19.74 0.49
CA ASP A 237 3.72 20.39 1.30
C ASP A 237 3.15 21.06 2.55
N GLN A 238 3.90 21.00 3.64
CA GLN A 238 3.57 21.62 4.90
C GLN A 238 4.35 22.92 5.10
N ALA A 239 3.66 24.01 5.44
CA ALA A 239 4.25 25.35 5.50
C ALA A 239 5.34 25.51 6.58
N ASP A 240 5.37 24.64 7.58
CA ASP A 240 6.32 24.61 8.69
C ASP A 240 7.52 23.66 8.47
N GLY A 241 7.64 23.06 7.28
CA GLY A 241 8.72 22.13 6.93
C GLY A 241 8.51 20.70 7.43
N HIS A 242 7.34 20.39 8.00
CA HIS A 242 6.96 19.02 8.33
C HIS A 242 6.91 18.13 7.08
N ALA A 243 6.98 16.81 7.27
CA ALA A 243 6.75 15.83 6.21
C ALA A 243 5.46 16.16 5.46
N ALA A 244 5.44 15.95 4.14
CA ALA A 244 4.29 16.25 3.31
C ALA A 244 3.13 15.29 3.61
N LEU A 245 1.88 15.77 3.50
CA LEU A 245 0.71 14.90 3.56
C LEU A 245 0.60 14.14 2.24
N ILE A 246 0.45 12.81 2.27
CA ILE A 246 0.48 11.95 1.07
C ILE A 246 -0.83 11.18 0.84
N GLY A 247 -1.71 11.17 1.84
CA GLY A 247 -3.00 10.51 1.74
C GLY A 247 -3.77 10.49 3.06
N TYR A 248 -4.84 9.70 3.09
CA TYR A 248 -5.65 9.50 4.28
C TYR A 248 -5.74 8.01 4.62
N ALA A 249 -5.63 7.70 5.90
CA ALA A 249 -5.94 6.38 6.43
C ALA A 249 -7.46 6.13 6.36
N LEU A 250 -7.89 4.86 6.34
CA LEU A 250 -9.34 4.54 6.29
C LEU A 250 -10.12 5.05 7.50
N ASP A 251 -9.47 5.37 8.61
CA ASP A 251 -10.07 5.98 9.79
C ASP A 251 -10.12 7.52 9.75
N GLY A 252 -9.66 8.13 8.66
CA GLY A 252 -9.74 9.56 8.36
C GLY A 252 -8.57 10.40 8.82
N PHE A 253 -7.62 9.85 9.57
CA PHE A 253 -6.40 10.60 9.92
C PHE A 253 -5.46 10.71 8.71
N GLY A 254 -4.75 11.84 8.63
CA GLY A 254 -3.75 12.07 7.57
C GLY A 254 -2.57 11.12 7.70
N ILE A 255 -2.06 10.66 6.54
CA ILE A 255 -0.79 9.93 6.43
C ILE A 255 0.22 10.88 5.82
N TYR A 256 1.29 11.14 6.56
CA TYR A 256 2.39 12.00 6.15
C TYR A 256 3.59 11.16 5.69
N ALA A 257 4.46 11.74 4.86
CA ALA A 257 5.67 11.08 4.40
C ALA A 257 6.61 10.69 5.56
N HIS A 258 7.53 9.76 5.27
CA HIS A 258 8.49 9.29 6.25
C HIS A 258 9.49 10.37 6.68
N LEU A 259 9.87 11.25 5.76
CA LEU A 259 10.87 12.28 5.98
C LEU A 259 10.27 13.68 5.85
N ASP A 260 10.74 14.59 6.69
CA ASP A 260 10.47 16.01 6.58
C ASP A 260 11.30 16.69 5.47
N THR A 261 11.13 18.00 5.28
CA THR A 261 11.88 18.73 4.23
C THR A 261 13.39 18.80 4.47
N ASP A 262 13.85 18.52 5.69
CA ASP A 262 15.26 18.42 6.10
C ASP A 262 15.79 16.97 6.05
N ALA A 263 15.02 16.02 5.50
CA ALA A 263 15.30 14.59 5.47
C ALA A 263 15.39 13.94 6.87
N LYS A 264 14.67 14.46 7.86
CA LYS A 264 14.59 13.91 9.21
C LYS A 264 13.37 13.01 9.37
N GLN A 265 13.56 11.94 10.15
CA GLN A 265 12.49 11.03 10.53
C GLN A 265 11.63 11.64 11.64
N PRO A 266 10.33 11.31 11.71
CA PRO A 266 9.49 11.68 12.83
C PRO A 266 9.94 10.99 14.11
N GLU A 267 9.79 11.68 15.23
CA GLU A 267 10.09 11.16 16.56
C GLU A 267 8.80 10.95 17.37
N GLY A 268 8.89 10.09 18.38
CA GLY A 268 7.79 9.90 19.35
C GLY A 268 6.53 9.24 18.77
N LEU A 269 6.68 8.46 17.69
CA LEU A 269 5.59 7.68 17.14
C LEU A 269 5.12 6.59 18.11
N ASP A 270 3.81 6.33 18.11
CA ASP A 270 3.18 5.23 18.81
C ASP A 270 3.24 3.92 18.00
N GLU A 271 2.61 2.84 18.49
CA GLU A 271 2.59 1.54 17.82
C GLU A 271 1.89 1.55 16.44
N CYS A 272 1.10 2.59 16.15
CA CYS A 272 0.39 2.75 14.89
C CYS A 272 1.19 3.58 13.88
N SER A 273 2.41 4.01 14.22
CA SER A 273 3.21 4.95 13.45
C SER A 273 2.64 6.37 13.42
N GLY A 274 1.94 6.80 14.48
CA GLY A 274 1.43 8.16 14.58
C GLY A 274 1.76 8.87 15.89
N HIS A 275 1.53 10.18 15.91
CA HIS A 275 1.68 11.00 17.10
C HIS A 275 0.71 12.19 17.05
N TYR A 276 0.73 13.03 18.10
CA TYR A 276 -0.10 14.23 18.20
C TYR A 276 0.76 15.50 18.22
N ASP A 277 0.34 16.52 17.50
CA ASP A 277 0.83 17.90 17.67
C ASP A 277 -0.33 18.93 17.67
N ASP A 278 -0.03 20.16 18.09
CA ASP A 278 -1.03 21.24 18.22
C ASP A 278 -1.45 21.90 16.88
N VAL A 279 -0.89 21.46 15.75
CA VAL A 279 -1.19 21.97 14.40
C VAL A 279 -2.08 21.00 13.63
N ARG A 280 -1.75 19.71 13.66
CA ARG A 280 -2.32 18.61 12.88
C ARG A 280 -3.24 17.72 13.71
N GLY A 281 -3.14 17.81 15.04
CA GLY A 281 -3.75 16.81 15.90
C GLY A 281 -3.04 15.46 15.75
N TYR A 282 -3.78 14.38 16.01
CA TYR A 282 -3.24 13.04 15.77
C TYR A 282 -3.12 12.75 14.28
N HIS A 283 -1.97 12.24 13.85
CA HIS A 283 -1.70 11.88 12.46
C HIS A 283 -0.63 10.79 12.35
N TYR A 284 -0.59 10.10 11.21
CA TYR A 284 0.38 9.05 10.95
C TYR A 284 1.55 9.54 10.10
N HIS A 285 2.67 8.84 10.22
CA HIS A 285 3.76 8.89 9.27
C HIS A 285 3.93 7.54 8.59
N ALA A 286 4.18 7.57 7.28
CA ALA A 286 4.58 6.41 6.53
C ALA A 286 5.90 5.85 7.08
N GLY A 287 6.00 4.52 7.19
CA GLY A 287 7.28 3.86 7.44
C GLY A 287 8.29 4.13 6.33
N ALA A 288 9.57 3.84 6.60
CA ALA A 288 10.56 3.92 5.54
C ALA A 288 10.18 2.93 4.43
N ALA A 289 10.50 3.25 3.17
CA ALA A 289 10.11 2.39 2.05
C ALA A 289 10.57 0.94 2.25
N GLY A 290 11.75 0.72 2.84
CA GLY A 290 12.29 -0.61 3.13
C GLY A 290 11.64 -1.37 4.31
N ASP A 291 10.73 -0.74 5.06
CA ASP A 291 10.06 -1.39 6.20
C ASP A 291 8.87 -2.25 5.74
N ASN A 292 8.44 -2.13 4.47
CA ASN A 292 7.26 -2.81 3.93
C ASN A 292 6.01 -2.51 4.78
N GLN A 293 5.89 -1.29 5.31
CA GLN A 293 4.78 -0.88 6.17
C GLN A 293 4.50 0.60 5.99
N ILE A 294 3.26 0.94 5.60
CA ILE A 294 2.81 2.33 5.55
C ILE A 294 2.49 2.81 6.98
N ILE A 295 1.54 2.18 7.68
CA ILE A 295 1.23 2.45 9.10
C ILE A 295 1.07 1.14 9.86
N GLY A 296 1.16 1.17 11.19
CA GLY A 296 1.17 -0.04 12.05
C GLY A 296 -0.21 -0.54 12.52
N ALA A 297 -1.18 0.36 12.66
CA ALA A 297 -2.57 0.06 13.03
C ALA A 297 -3.42 1.34 12.86
N PHE A 298 -4.73 1.24 13.09
CA PHE A 298 -5.60 2.41 13.20
C PHE A 298 -5.75 2.86 14.66
N ARG A 299 -5.60 4.16 14.92
CA ARG A 299 -6.05 4.84 16.12
C ARG A 299 -7.46 5.41 16.00
N GLY A 300 -8.10 5.34 14.84
CA GLY A 300 -9.48 5.77 14.67
C GLY A 300 -10.46 4.64 14.42
N ILE A 301 -11.66 5.01 13.98
CA ILE A 301 -12.70 4.07 13.57
C ILE A 301 -12.70 4.03 12.05
N ALA A 302 -12.15 2.97 11.49
CA ALA A 302 -12.03 2.82 10.04
C ALA A 302 -13.41 2.79 9.38
N GLY A 303 -13.53 3.42 8.21
CA GLY A 303 -14.62 3.20 7.28
C GLY A 303 -14.43 1.88 6.52
N SER A 304 -14.53 1.91 5.19
CA SER A 304 -14.40 0.70 4.37
C SER A 304 -13.78 1.00 3.01
N ALA A 305 -13.25 -0.03 2.36
CA ALA A 305 -12.86 0.05 0.96
C ALA A 305 -13.28 -1.22 0.23
N LYS A 306 -13.52 -1.10 -1.08
CA LYS A 306 -13.75 -2.26 -1.95
C LYS A 306 -13.27 -1.98 -3.37
N VAL A 307 -12.90 -3.05 -4.06
CA VAL A 307 -12.66 -3.03 -5.51
C VAL A 307 -13.96 -3.37 -6.23
N VAL A 308 -14.31 -2.56 -7.22
CA VAL A 308 -15.44 -2.80 -8.13
C VAL A 308 -14.87 -3.15 -9.49
N LYS A 309 -15.18 -4.35 -9.97
CA LYS A 309 -14.87 -4.79 -11.34
C LYS A 309 -16.07 -4.42 -12.21
N PRO A 310 -15.92 -3.56 -13.23
CA PRO A 310 -17.02 -3.28 -14.15
C PRO A 310 -17.52 -4.57 -14.79
N GLU A 311 -18.84 -4.64 -15.01
CA GLU A 311 -19.48 -5.70 -15.81
C GLU A 311 -19.14 -5.57 -17.31
#